data_AF-A0A259DFG9-F1
#
_entry.id   AF-A0A259DFG9-F1
#
_cell.length_a   1.000
_cell.length_b   1.000
_cell.length_c   1.000
_cell.angle_alpha   90.00
_cell.angle_beta   90.00
_cell.angle_gamma   90.00
#
_symmetry.space_group_name_H-M   'P 1'
#
loop_
_entity.id
_entity.type
_entity.pdbx_description
1 polymer ?
#
loop_
_entity_poly.entity_id
_entity_poly.type
_entity_poly.pdbx_seq_one_letter_code
_entity_poly.pdbx_strand_id
1 'polypeptide(L)'
;IVPITIKTRKGDVVFDTDEHCKPDTTMETLAKMKAVFKKEGGSVTAGNASGINDGAAFFVLADADTAKKAGHKPIARLVSYAVAGVPNHIMGEGPIPATKIALERAGLKLDQIDVIESNEAFAAQALAVTKGLGLDPAKTNVNGGAIALGHPIGCSGAAIATKAIHELHRVQGKYALVTMCIGGGQGIATIFERL
;
A
#
# COMPACT_ATOMS: atom_id res chain seq x y z
N ILE A 1 11.16 9.92 -4.67
CA ILE A 1 11.05 10.44 -3.28
C ILE A 1 11.52 11.88 -3.29
N VAL A 2 10.85 12.78 -2.57
CA VAL A 2 11.30 14.18 -2.40
C VAL A 2 12.27 14.22 -1.21
N PRO A 3 13.54 14.62 -1.39
CA PRO A 3 14.50 14.70 -0.28
C PRO A 3 14.08 15.73 0.77
N ILE A 4 14.28 15.40 2.05
CA ILE A 4 14.05 16.30 3.18
C ILE A 4 15.39 16.73 3.76
N THR A 5 15.66 18.04 3.72
CA THR A 5 16.88 18.61 4.32
C THR A 5 16.63 19.01 5.77
N ILE A 6 17.34 18.35 6.69
CA ILE A 6 17.30 18.58 8.13
C ILE A 6 18.48 19.47 8.51
N LYS A 7 18.20 20.67 9.01
CA LYS A 7 19.24 21.59 9.50
C LYS A 7 19.72 21.17 10.87
N THR A 8 21.01 20.88 11.02
CA THR A 8 21.62 20.55 12.31
C THR A 8 22.74 21.54 12.67
N ARG A 9 23.19 21.53 13.94
CA ARG A 9 24.35 22.35 14.36
C ARG A 9 25.65 22.00 13.65
N LYS A 10 25.77 20.77 13.10
CA LYS A 10 26.97 20.28 12.40
C LYS A 10 26.88 20.42 10.87
N GLY A 11 25.80 21.01 10.37
CA GLY A 11 25.49 21.11 8.94
C GLY A 11 24.17 20.47 8.57
N ASP A 12 23.82 20.56 7.29
CA ASP A 12 22.58 20.00 6.75
C ASP A 12 22.73 18.49 6.49
N VAL A 13 21.69 17.74 6.85
CA VAL A 13 21.57 16.29 6.56
C VAL A 13 20.40 16.10 5.61
N VAL A 14 20.62 15.40 4.50
CA VAL A 14 19.57 15.09 3.53
C VAL A 14 19.05 13.69 3.79
N PHE A 15 17.73 13.56 3.94
CA PHE A 15 17.01 12.30 4.07
C PHE A 15 16.20 12.05 2.80
N ASP A 16 16.55 11.03 2.03
CA ASP A 16 15.96 10.72 0.73
C ASP A 16 15.66 9.22 0.51
N THR A 17 15.88 8.41 1.54
CA THR A 17 15.82 6.95 1.49
C THR A 17 15.03 6.42 2.69
N ASP A 18 14.12 5.46 2.44
CA ASP A 18 13.32 4.84 3.50
C ASP A 18 14.21 4.09 4.51
N GLU A 19 14.24 4.56 5.76
CA GLU A 19 15.12 4.01 6.81
C GLU A 19 14.56 2.78 7.53
N HIS A 20 13.28 2.44 7.31
CA HIS A 20 12.64 1.32 8.01
C HIS A 20 13.06 -0.06 7.46
N CYS A 21 13.57 -0.08 6.22
CA CYS A 21 14.03 -1.30 5.56
C CYS A 21 15.15 -1.98 6.36
N LYS A 22 14.98 -3.27 6.65
CA LYS A 22 15.97 -4.10 7.35
C LYS A 22 16.49 -5.20 6.43
N PRO A 23 17.46 -4.92 5.55
CA PRO A 23 17.95 -5.87 4.55
C PRO A 23 18.57 -7.13 5.18
N ASP A 24 19.09 -7.04 6.40
CA ASP A 24 19.68 -8.17 7.13
C ASP A 24 18.63 -9.04 7.87
N THR A 25 17.33 -8.86 7.58
CA THR A 25 16.27 -9.69 8.16
C THR A 25 16.35 -11.11 7.60
N THR A 26 16.32 -12.11 8.48
CA THR A 26 16.38 -13.52 8.09
C THR A 26 15.26 -14.31 8.75
N MET A 27 14.96 -15.49 8.22
CA MET A 27 13.96 -16.39 8.82
C MET A 27 14.34 -16.80 10.24
N GLU A 28 15.64 -16.98 10.52
CA GLU A 28 16.15 -17.32 11.84
C GLU A 28 15.95 -16.20 12.86
N THR A 29 16.08 -14.93 12.44
CA THR A 29 15.82 -13.80 13.34
C THR A 29 14.34 -13.63 13.59
N LEU A 30 13.50 -13.78 12.57
CA LEU A 30 12.04 -13.73 12.69
C LEU A 30 11.48 -14.86 13.57
N ALA A 31 11.99 -16.09 13.43
CA ALA A 31 11.53 -17.26 14.19
C ALA A 31 11.77 -17.14 15.70
N LYS A 32 12.77 -16.35 16.12
CA LYS A 32 13.08 -16.11 17.54
C LYS A 32 12.16 -15.05 18.17
N MET A 33 11.40 -14.30 17.37
CA MET A 33 10.56 -13.24 17.90
C MET A 33 9.33 -13.79 18.61
N LYS A 34 9.00 -13.20 19.76
CA LYS A 34 7.82 -13.57 20.54
C LYS A 34 6.58 -12.86 20.01
N ALA A 35 5.44 -13.55 20.04
CA ALA A 35 4.16 -12.92 19.74
C ALA A 35 3.84 -11.85 20.78
N VAL A 36 3.29 -10.71 20.33
CA VAL A 36 3.09 -9.52 21.19
C VAL A 36 1.62 -9.20 21.47
N PHE A 37 0.69 -9.76 20.69
CA PHE A 37 -0.74 -9.45 20.80
C PHE A 37 -1.58 -10.51 21.51
N LYS A 38 -1.05 -11.73 21.67
CA LYS A 38 -1.74 -12.84 22.35
C LYS A 38 -0.74 -13.66 23.17
N LYS A 39 -1.06 -13.88 24.45
CA LYS A 39 -0.17 -14.58 25.40
C LYS A 39 0.16 -16.02 24.97
N GLU A 40 -0.85 -16.78 24.54
CA GLU A 40 -0.69 -18.17 24.15
C GLU A 40 -1.22 -18.42 22.73
N GLY A 41 -0.44 -19.16 21.93
CA GLY A 41 -0.80 -19.48 20.55
C GLY A 41 -0.89 -18.26 19.62
N GLY A 42 -0.17 -17.18 19.93
CA GLY A 42 -0.05 -16.02 19.05
C GLY A 42 1.00 -16.23 17.96
N SER A 43 0.76 -15.69 16.76
CA SER A 43 1.68 -15.75 15.62
C SER A 43 2.19 -14.38 15.16
N VAL A 44 1.57 -13.30 15.61
CA VAL A 44 1.92 -11.93 15.21
C VAL A 44 2.99 -11.37 16.15
N THR A 45 4.13 -10.99 15.58
CA THR A 45 5.32 -10.46 16.25
C THR A 45 5.64 -9.07 15.71
N ALA A 46 6.62 -8.38 16.31
CA ALA A 46 7.09 -7.11 15.77
C ALA A 46 7.77 -7.23 14.40
N GLY A 47 8.24 -8.43 14.01
CA GLY A 47 8.91 -8.64 12.72
C GLY A 47 7.97 -8.97 11.57
N ASN A 48 6.69 -9.22 11.84
CA ASN A 48 5.67 -9.50 10.83
C ASN A 48 4.44 -8.58 10.94
N ALA A 49 4.60 -7.47 11.67
CA ALA A 49 3.67 -6.36 11.76
C ALA A 49 4.30 -5.12 11.12
N SER A 50 3.47 -4.19 10.66
CA SER A 50 3.97 -2.91 10.16
C SER A 50 4.66 -2.10 11.26
N GLY A 51 5.65 -1.30 10.86
CA GLY A 51 6.33 -0.37 11.75
C GLY A 51 5.47 0.79 12.24
N ILE A 52 6.04 1.55 13.18
CA ILE A 52 5.60 2.90 13.53
C ILE A 52 6.52 3.86 12.77
N ASN A 53 5.94 4.75 11.98
CA ASN A 53 6.69 5.55 11.01
C ASN A 53 6.11 6.94 10.88
N ASP A 54 6.98 7.88 10.49
CA ASP A 54 6.62 9.22 10.06
C ASP A 54 6.72 9.30 8.53
N GLY A 55 5.77 9.99 7.89
CA GLY A 55 5.80 10.16 6.45
C GLY A 55 4.65 10.98 5.91
N ALA A 56 4.84 11.50 4.69
CA ALA A 56 3.82 12.24 3.94
C ALA A 56 3.90 11.88 2.46
N ALA A 57 2.76 11.89 1.78
CA ALA A 57 2.63 11.69 0.35
C ALA A 57 1.52 12.58 -0.19
N PHE A 58 1.71 13.10 -1.40
CA PHE A 58 0.83 14.11 -1.99
C PHE A 58 0.52 13.77 -3.44
N PHE A 59 -0.73 14.06 -3.84
CA PHE A 59 -1.16 14.05 -5.23
C PHE A 59 -1.68 15.42 -5.62
N VAL A 60 -1.42 15.78 -6.87
CA VAL A 60 -2.13 16.85 -7.55
C VAL A 60 -3.17 16.19 -8.45
N LEU A 61 -4.45 16.42 -8.14
CA LEU A 61 -5.57 15.90 -8.91
C LEU A 61 -6.22 17.05 -9.68
N ALA A 62 -6.69 16.76 -10.88
CA ALA A 62 -7.42 17.70 -11.70
C ALA A 62 -8.44 16.93 -12.55
N ASP A 63 -9.53 17.62 -12.90
CA ASP A 63 -10.38 17.20 -14.00
C ASP A 63 -9.56 17.11 -15.31
N ALA A 64 -9.87 16.13 -16.15
CA ALA A 64 -9.06 15.81 -17.34
C ALA A 64 -9.04 16.96 -18.36
N ASP A 65 -10.19 17.59 -18.60
CA ASP A 65 -10.28 18.73 -19.52
C ASP A 65 -9.56 19.96 -18.96
N THR A 66 -9.65 20.17 -17.65
CA THR A 66 -8.94 21.24 -16.95
C THR A 66 -7.42 21.06 -17.05
N ALA A 67 -6.91 19.86 -16.76
CA ALA A 67 -5.49 19.54 -16.90
C ALA A 67 -5.00 19.75 -18.33
N LYS A 68 -5.77 19.28 -19.32
CA LYS A 68 -5.46 19.44 -20.75
C LYS A 68 -5.41 20.91 -21.16
N LYS A 69 -6.41 21.72 -20.77
CA LYS A 69 -6.45 23.17 -21.06
C LYS A 69 -5.29 23.92 -20.44
N ALA A 70 -4.84 23.51 -19.25
CA ALA A 70 -3.68 24.07 -18.56
C ALA A 70 -2.33 23.55 -19.09
N GLY A 71 -2.31 22.65 -20.09
CA GLY A 71 -1.09 22.10 -20.67
C GLY A 71 -0.38 21.06 -19.79
N HIS A 72 -1.04 20.53 -18.76
CA HIS A 72 -0.50 19.48 -17.92
C HIS A 72 -0.72 18.10 -18.55
N LYS A 73 0.26 17.20 -18.38
CA LYS A 73 0.20 15.80 -18.84
C LYS A 73 -0.02 14.90 -17.63
N PRO A 74 -1.24 14.36 -17.43
CA PRO A 74 -1.51 13.43 -16.34
C PRO A 74 -0.70 12.14 -16.54
N ILE A 75 -0.18 11.58 -15.45
CA ILE A 75 0.57 10.31 -15.48
C ILE A 75 -0.33 9.09 -15.22
N ALA A 76 -1.51 9.30 -14.65
CA ALA A 76 -2.49 8.26 -14.40
C ALA A 76 -3.88 8.89 -14.28
N ARG A 77 -4.92 8.06 -14.41
CA ARG A 77 -6.30 8.44 -14.07
C ARG A 77 -6.89 7.49 -13.03
N LEU A 78 -7.78 8.01 -12.19
CA LEU A 78 -8.63 7.20 -11.32
C LEU A 78 -9.73 6.56 -12.17
N VAL A 79 -9.81 5.23 -12.16
CA VAL A 79 -10.82 4.46 -12.90
C VAL A 79 -12.05 4.22 -12.05
N SER A 80 -11.85 3.72 -10.83
CA SER A 80 -12.90 3.46 -9.87
C SER A 80 -12.36 3.48 -8.45
N TYR A 81 -13.26 3.54 -7.48
CA TYR A 81 -12.95 3.32 -6.08
C TYR A 81 -14.14 2.70 -5.36
N ALA A 82 -13.87 2.09 -4.21
CA ALA A 82 -14.90 1.60 -3.30
C ALA A 82 -14.40 1.57 -1.85
N VAL A 83 -15.35 1.71 -0.94
CA VAL A 83 -15.18 1.49 0.50
C VAL A 83 -16.16 0.39 0.90
N ALA A 84 -15.75 -0.48 1.81
CA ALA A 84 -16.57 -1.55 2.33
C ALA A 84 -16.42 -1.69 3.85
N GLY A 85 -17.48 -2.11 4.52
CA GLY A 85 -17.48 -2.47 5.93
C GLY A 85 -17.32 -3.97 6.13
N VAL A 86 -16.66 -4.36 7.21
CA VAL A 86 -16.54 -5.73 7.71
C VAL A 86 -16.66 -5.72 9.24
N PRO A 87 -16.96 -6.84 9.91
CA PRO A 87 -16.92 -6.90 11.37
C PRO A 87 -15.55 -6.46 11.92
N ASN A 88 -15.57 -5.66 12.98
CA ASN A 88 -14.35 -5.05 13.54
C ASN A 88 -13.26 -6.07 13.92
N HIS A 89 -13.64 -7.25 14.42
CA HIS A 89 -12.69 -8.30 14.82
C HIS A 89 -11.97 -8.98 13.64
N ILE A 90 -12.44 -8.75 12.40
CA ILE A 90 -11.77 -9.19 11.15
C ILE A 90 -11.48 -8.00 10.23
N MET A 91 -11.24 -6.80 10.79
CA MET A 91 -11.01 -5.58 10.01
C MET A 91 -9.94 -5.72 8.91
N GLY A 92 -8.95 -6.61 9.12
CA GLY A 92 -7.91 -6.93 8.15
C GLY A 92 -8.43 -7.47 6.82
N GLU A 93 -9.66 -8.00 6.76
CA GLU A 93 -10.28 -8.52 5.54
C GLU A 93 -10.99 -7.43 4.72
N GLY A 94 -11.10 -6.20 5.22
CA GLY A 94 -11.73 -5.07 4.53
C GLY A 94 -11.33 -4.87 3.06
N PRO A 95 -10.07 -5.08 2.64
CA PRO A 95 -9.65 -5.03 1.25
C PRO A 95 -10.43 -5.96 0.32
N ILE A 96 -10.90 -7.11 0.80
CA ILE A 96 -11.55 -8.14 -0.02
C ILE A 96 -12.86 -7.60 -0.61
N PRO A 97 -13.87 -7.19 0.18
CA PRO A 97 -15.09 -6.63 -0.38
C PRO A 97 -14.86 -5.30 -1.10
N ALA A 98 -13.96 -4.44 -0.59
CA ALA A 98 -13.66 -3.17 -1.25
C ALA A 98 -13.10 -3.37 -2.66
N THR A 99 -12.15 -4.29 -2.84
CA THR A 99 -11.55 -4.61 -4.13
C THR A 99 -12.57 -5.18 -5.10
N LYS A 100 -13.43 -6.11 -4.66
CA LYS A 100 -14.48 -6.70 -5.53
C LYS A 100 -15.41 -5.63 -6.08
N ILE A 101 -15.85 -4.69 -5.24
CA ILE A 101 -16.72 -3.57 -5.65
C ILE A 101 -15.97 -2.62 -6.58
N ALA A 102 -14.70 -2.29 -6.31
CA ALA A 102 -13.91 -1.40 -7.17
C ALA A 102 -13.70 -2.02 -8.57
N LEU A 103 -13.38 -3.31 -8.65
CA LEU A 103 -13.24 -4.05 -9.91
C LEU A 103 -14.56 -4.08 -10.70
N GLU A 104 -15.68 -4.40 -10.03
CA GLU A 104 -17.02 -4.39 -10.63
C GLU A 104 -17.36 -3.01 -11.20
N ARG A 105 -17.15 -1.93 -10.44
CA ARG A 105 -17.37 -0.55 -10.89
C ARG A 105 -16.50 -0.14 -12.08
N ALA A 106 -15.29 -0.68 -12.16
CA ALA A 106 -14.38 -0.45 -13.28
C ALA A 106 -14.73 -1.31 -14.51
N GLY A 107 -15.59 -2.32 -14.38
CA GLY A 107 -15.80 -3.33 -15.42
C GLY A 107 -14.54 -4.15 -15.70
N LEU A 108 -13.68 -4.35 -14.69
CA LEU A 108 -12.41 -5.06 -14.80
C LEU A 108 -12.41 -6.36 -14.01
N LYS A 109 -11.59 -7.29 -14.45
CA LYS A 109 -11.23 -8.50 -13.72
C LYS A 109 -9.85 -8.35 -13.07
N LEU A 110 -9.60 -9.13 -12.02
CA LEU A 110 -8.33 -9.10 -11.31
C LEU A 110 -7.13 -9.47 -12.19
N ASP A 111 -7.30 -10.37 -13.16
CA ASP A 111 -6.26 -10.79 -14.10
C ASP A 111 -5.79 -9.66 -15.06
N GLN A 112 -6.60 -8.61 -15.21
CA GLN A 112 -6.25 -7.40 -15.96
C GLN A 112 -5.44 -6.39 -15.14
N ILE A 113 -5.22 -6.64 -13.85
CA ILE A 113 -4.39 -5.79 -13.01
C ILE A 113 -2.92 -6.18 -13.17
N ASP A 114 -2.06 -5.19 -13.44
CA ASP A 114 -0.63 -5.38 -13.68
C ASP A 114 0.20 -5.14 -12.43
N VAL A 115 -0.22 -4.19 -11.59
CA VAL A 115 0.45 -3.82 -10.33
C VAL A 115 -0.56 -3.80 -9.20
N ILE A 116 -0.24 -4.43 -8.08
CA ILE A 116 -1.09 -4.46 -6.89
C ILE A 116 -0.29 -3.93 -5.70
N GLU A 117 -0.81 -2.90 -5.05
CA GLU A 117 -0.32 -2.42 -3.76
C GLU A 117 -1.41 -2.65 -2.71
N SER A 118 -1.19 -3.67 -1.87
CA SER A 118 -2.11 -4.06 -0.79
C SER A 118 -1.39 -3.86 0.55
N ASN A 119 -1.82 -2.87 1.33
CA ASN A 119 -1.12 -2.48 2.57
C ASN A 119 -0.90 -3.65 3.52
N GLU A 120 0.34 -3.80 4.01
CA GLU A 120 0.77 -4.90 4.88
C GLU A 120 0.76 -4.48 6.36
N ALA A 121 -0.41 -4.11 6.91
CA ALA A 121 -0.52 -3.78 8.34
C ALA A 121 -0.01 -4.92 9.24
N PHE A 122 -0.36 -6.16 8.87
CA PHE A 122 0.18 -7.39 9.44
C PHE A 122 0.33 -8.43 8.34
N ALA A 123 1.33 -9.31 8.45
CA ALA A 123 1.52 -10.42 7.52
C ALA A 123 0.30 -11.34 7.49
N ALA A 124 -0.30 -11.60 8.66
CA ALA A 124 -1.49 -12.45 8.78
C ALA A 124 -2.68 -11.95 7.94
N GLN A 125 -2.99 -10.65 8.01
CA GLN A 125 -4.08 -10.09 7.21
C GLN A 125 -3.70 -9.97 5.73
N ALA A 126 -2.45 -9.60 5.42
CA ALA A 126 -1.99 -9.47 4.04
C ALA A 126 -2.12 -10.80 3.30
N LEU A 127 -1.72 -11.91 3.94
CA LEU A 127 -1.90 -13.26 3.42
C LEU A 127 -3.39 -13.65 3.29
N ALA A 128 -4.23 -13.25 4.23
CA ALA A 128 -5.68 -13.51 4.16
C ALA A 128 -6.32 -12.77 2.97
N VAL A 129 -5.94 -11.52 2.72
CA VAL A 129 -6.39 -10.72 1.57
C VAL A 129 -5.88 -11.33 0.26
N THR A 130 -4.58 -11.66 0.18
CA THR A 130 -3.99 -12.33 -0.99
C THR A 130 -4.73 -13.61 -1.33
N LYS A 131 -5.00 -14.47 -0.34
CA LYS A 131 -5.75 -15.71 -0.53
C LYS A 131 -7.22 -15.44 -0.90
N GLY A 132 -7.87 -14.49 -0.23
CA GLY A 132 -9.30 -14.19 -0.41
C GLY A 132 -9.64 -13.54 -1.76
N LEU A 133 -8.69 -12.84 -2.36
CA LEU A 133 -8.82 -12.25 -3.70
C LEU A 133 -8.15 -13.07 -4.79
N GLY A 134 -7.20 -13.95 -4.44
CA GLY A 134 -6.36 -14.64 -5.41
C GLY A 134 -5.31 -13.72 -6.04
N LEU A 135 -4.72 -12.82 -5.24
CA LEU A 135 -3.70 -11.89 -5.74
C LEU A 135 -2.44 -12.66 -6.15
N ASP A 136 -1.87 -12.30 -7.29
CA ASP A 136 -0.58 -12.83 -7.74
C ASP A 136 0.56 -12.21 -6.93
N PRO A 137 1.35 -12.99 -6.17
CA PRO A 137 2.49 -12.48 -5.41
C PRO A 137 3.55 -11.81 -6.30
N ALA A 138 3.66 -12.18 -7.58
CA ALA A 138 4.61 -11.58 -8.51
C ALA A 138 4.21 -10.16 -8.94
N LYS A 139 2.94 -9.77 -8.72
CA LYS A 139 2.41 -8.43 -9.00
C LYS A 139 2.08 -7.62 -7.74
N THR A 140 2.11 -8.26 -6.57
CA THR A 140 1.65 -7.67 -5.31
C THR A 140 2.82 -7.22 -4.46
N ASN A 141 2.85 -5.93 -4.11
CA ASN A 141 3.87 -5.33 -3.24
C ASN A 141 5.31 -5.63 -3.71
N VAL A 142 5.56 -5.57 -5.02
CA VAL A 142 6.83 -5.99 -5.65
C VAL A 142 8.06 -5.21 -5.16
N ASN A 143 7.85 -4.02 -4.62
CA ASN A 143 8.88 -3.18 -4.01
C ASN A 143 8.82 -3.18 -2.46
N GLY A 144 8.22 -4.22 -1.87
CA GLY A 144 7.95 -4.32 -0.44
C GLY A 144 6.69 -3.57 0.00
N GLY A 145 6.11 -3.98 1.12
CA GLY A 145 4.96 -3.31 1.73
C GLY A 145 5.29 -2.65 3.07
N ALA A 146 4.25 -2.39 3.86
CA ALA A 146 4.35 -1.64 5.12
C ALA A 146 5.13 -2.34 6.24
N ILE A 147 5.38 -3.65 6.12
CA ILE A 147 6.29 -4.36 7.05
C ILE A 147 7.73 -3.89 6.85
N ALA A 148 8.15 -3.66 5.60
CA ALA A 148 9.51 -3.23 5.28
C ALA A 148 9.63 -1.70 5.22
N LEU A 149 8.68 -1.02 4.60
CA LEU A 149 8.72 0.43 4.33
C LEU A 149 8.04 1.25 5.43
N GLY A 150 7.19 0.62 6.25
CA GLY A 150 6.48 1.28 7.33
C GLY A 150 5.03 1.67 7.04
N HIS A 151 4.30 2.05 8.09
CA HIS A 151 2.88 2.42 8.04
C HIS A 151 2.57 3.76 8.76
N PRO A 152 2.98 4.90 8.19
CA PRO A 152 2.51 6.21 8.66
C PRO A 152 1.02 6.35 8.31
N ILE A 153 0.13 5.94 9.22
CA ILE A 153 -1.29 5.63 8.94
C ILE A 153 -2.00 6.64 8.03
N GLY A 154 -1.92 7.94 8.34
CA GLY A 154 -2.58 9.00 7.57
C GLY A 154 -1.97 9.27 6.19
N CYS A 155 -0.73 8.83 5.96
CA CYS A 155 0.01 8.95 4.71
C CYS A 155 -0.12 7.70 3.83
N SER A 156 -0.22 6.51 4.44
CA SER A 156 -0.01 5.24 3.75
C SER A 156 -0.85 5.06 2.50
N GLY A 157 -2.11 5.51 2.48
CA GLY A 157 -2.94 5.40 1.27
C GLY A 157 -2.43 6.16 0.07
N ALA A 158 -2.00 7.41 0.25
CA ALA A 158 -1.37 8.17 -0.82
C ALA A 158 0.01 7.59 -1.17
N ALA A 159 0.77 7.12 -0.17
CA ALA A 159 2.10 6.53 -0.39
C ALA A 159 2.04 5.26 -1.25
N ILE A 160 1.18 4.29 -0.92
CA ILE A 160 1.07 3.05 -1.69
C ILE A 160 0.46 3.29 -3.08
N ALA A 161 -0.44 4.28 -3.23
CA ALA A 161 -0.91 4.69 -4.55
C ALA A 161 0.21 5.34 -5.39
N THR A 162 1.11 6.11 -4.75
CA THR A 162 2.28 6.70 -5.43
C THR A 162 3.19 5.59 -5.93
N LYS A 163 3.52 4.63 -5.06
CA LYS A 163 4.30 3.44 -5.43
C LYS A 163 3.66 2.70 -6.61
N ALA A 164 2.36 2.41 -6.52
CA ALA A 164 1.64 1.69 -7.57
C ALA A 164 1.71 2.39 -8.93
N ILE A 165 1.46 3.71 -8.98
CA ILE A 165 1.48 4.47 -10.23
C ILE A 165 2.89 4.50 -10.83
N HIS A 166 3.92 4.79 -10.03
CA HIS A 166 5.29 4.80 -10.52
C HIS A 166 5.76 3.42 -10.98
N GLU A 167 5.37 2.37 -10.27
CA GLU A 167 5.65 0.99 -10.64
C GLU A 167 4.94 0.60 -11.94
N LEU A 168 3.69 1.03 -12.13
CA LEU A 168 2.92 0.81 -13.35
C LEU A 168 3.61 1.43 -14.58
N HIS A 169 4.21 2.62 -14.43
CA HIS A 169 5.07 3.21 -15.46
C HIS A 169 6.36 2.41 -15.67
N ARG A 170 7.02 1.98 -14.59
CA ARG A 170 8.27 1.19 -14.66
C ARG A 170 8.10 -0.10 -15.45
N VAL A 171 6.99 -0.82 -15.23
CA VAL A 171 6.68 -2.09 -15.91
C VAL A 171 5.88 -1.91 -17.20
N GLN A 172 5.57 -0.65 -17.57
CA GLN A 172 4.71 -0.29 -18.70
C GLN A 172 3.31 -0.92 -18.67
N GLY A 173 2.84 -1.31 -17.50
CA GLY A 173 1.51 -1.89 -17.28
C GLY A 173 0.39 -0.89 -17.53
N LYS A 174 -0.86 -1.36 -17.50
CA LYS A 174 -2.05 -0.58 -17.80
C LYS A 174 -2.87 -0.26 -16.56
N TYR A 175 -3.16 -1.24 -15.70
CA TYR A 175 -4.00 -1.04 -14.51
C TYR A 175 -3.27 -1.37 -13.21
N ALA A 176 -3.47 -0.52 -12.20
CA ALA A 176 -3.00 -0.77 -10.84
C ALA A 176 -4.17 -0.81 -9.85
N LEU A 177 -4.14 -1.79 -8.95
CA LEU A 177 -5.03 -1.88 -7.80
C LEU A 177 -4.28 -1.40 -6.55
N VAL A 178 -4.92 -0.53 -5.77
CA VAL A 178 -4.42 -0.07 -4.48
C VAL A 178 -5.47 -0.35 -3.42
N THR A 179 -5.13 -1.04 -2.34
CA THR A 179 -6.10 -1.38 -1.29
C THR A 179 -5.49 -1.45 0.11
N MET A 180 -6.30 -1.21 1.15
CA MET A 180 -5.90 -1.36 2.55
C MET A 180 -7.08 -1.64 3.47
N CYS A 181 -6.79 -2.33 4.57
CA CYS A 181 -7.68 -2.45 5.72
C CYS A 181 -7.69 -1.16 6.53
N ILE A 182 -8.76 -0.94 7.28
CA ILE A 182 -8.95 0.24 8.13
C ILE A 182 -9.51 -0.24 9.48
N GLY A 183 -8.88 0.21 10.56
CA GLY A 183 -9.32 -0.07 11.93
C GLY A 183 -10.78 0.35 12.14
N GLY A 184 -11.52 -0.40 12.95
CA GLY A 184 -12.97 -0.21 13.12
C GLY A 184 -13.82 -1.01 12.14
N GLY A 185 -13.20 -1.83 11.27
CA GLY A 185 -13.93 -2.77 10.40
C GLY A 185 -14.25 -2.19 9.03
N GLN A 186 -13.26 -1.64 8.34
CA GLN A 186 -13.44 -1.09 7.00
C GLN A 186 -12.30 -1.50 6.07
N GLY A 187 -12.51 -1.32 4.76
CA GLY A 187 -11.45 -1.34 3.76
C GLY A 187 -11.77 -0.40 2.62
N ILE A 188 -10.73 0.00 1.90
CA ILE A 188 -10.82 0.87 0.73
C ILE A 188 -10.01 0.27 -0.41
N ALA A 189 -10.50 0.44 -1.64
CA ALA A 189 -9.77 0.09 -2.85
C ALA A 189 -9.94 1.19 -3.91
N THR A 190 -8.87 1.43 -4.66
CA THR A 190 -8.85 2.33 -5.82
C THR A 190 -8.18 1.63 -6.99
N ILE A 191 -8.64 1.90 -8.20
CA ILE A 191 -8.03 1.42 -9.44
C ILE A 191 -7.54 2.61 -10.25
N PHE A 192 -6.28 2.56 -10.66
CA PHE A 192 -5.67 3.56 -11.54
C PHE A 192 -5.36 2.95 -12.91
N GLU A 193 -5.43 3.78 -13.96
CA GLU A 193 -4.93 3.45 -15.29
C GLU A 193 -3.75 4.36 -15.65
N ARG A 194 -2.69 3.79 -16.23
CA ARG A 194 -1.56 4.54 -16.78
C ARG A 194 -1.96 5.30 -18.04
N LEU A 195 -1.48 6.54 -18.18
CA LEU A 195 -1.65 7.37 -19.37
C LEU A 195 -0.34 7.51 -20.16
#